data_AF-A0A7M7HQ01-F1
#
_entry.id   AF-A0A7M7HQ01-F1
#
_cell.length_a   1.000
_cell.length_b   1.000
_cell.length_c   1.000
_cell.angle_alpha   90.00
_cell.angle_beta   90.00
_cell.angle_gamma   90.00
#
_symmetry.space_group_name_H-M   'P 1'
#
loop_
_entity.id
_entity.type
_entity.pdbx_description
1 polymer ?
#
loop_
_entity_poly.entity_id
_entity_poly.type
_entity_poly.pdbx_seq_one_letter_code
_entity_poly.pdbx_strand_id
1 'polypeptide(L)'
;MEDAKVVCRQWGYPAGVYSLRYLESKYGQGRGPIMLSNVRCTGTEAKLTDCPADPWEQNQCTRDQEVGVMCRGTRTEQTNAARELYDMIEQLEEAYAEKEEAYAEKEEDFFQTLKEEDEAYQEKKELELVAEILAQLEDN
;
A
#
# COMPACT_ATOMS: atom_id res chain seq x y z
N MET A 1 19.70 -14.68 25.25
CA MET A 1 19.04 -14.52 23.93
C MET A 1 17.68 -13.85 24.04
N GLU A 2 17.06 -14.00 25.21
CA GLU A 2 15.73 -13.49 25.53
C GLU A 2 15.64 -11.96 25.53
N ASP A 3 16.68 -11.25 25.97
CA ASP A 3 16.67 -9.77 26.01
C ASP A 3 16.40 -9.17 24.62
N ALA A 4 17.08 -9.68 23.59
CA ALA A 4 16.84 -9.23 22.23
C ALA A 4 15.46 -9.60 21.70
N LYS A 5 14.88 -10.72 22.13
CA LYS A 5 13.52 -11.10 21.70
C LYS A 5 12.50 -10.10 22.24
N VAL A 6 12.66 -9.70 23.50
CA VAL A 6 11.84 -8.65 24.11
C VAL A 6 11.99 -7.34 23.35
N VAL A 7 13.22 -6.91 23.05
CA VAL A 7 13.45 -5.70 22.23
C VAL A 7 12.78 -5.82 20.87
N CYS A 8 13.04 -6.87 20.09
CA CYS A 8 12.48 -6.97 18.74
C CYS A 8 10.96 -7.00 18.72
N ARG A 9 10.33 -7.71 19.68
CA ARG A 9 8.88 -7.71 19.81
C ARG A 9 8.34 -6.33 20.21
N GLN A 10 8.97 -5.66 21.17
CA GLN A 10 8.62 -4.30 21.61
C GLN A 10 8.64 -3.30 20.43
N TRP A 11 9.54 -3.50 19.46
CA TRP A 11 9.69 -2.66 18.27
C TRP A 11 8.89 -3.15 17.04
N GLY A 12 7.99 -4.12 17.22
CA GLY A 12 7.04 -4.57 16.18
C GLY A 12 7.59 -5.64 15.22
N TYR A 13 8.64 -6.37 15.59
CA TYR A 13 9.20 -7.48 14.82
C TYR A 13 8.81 -8.83 15.45
N PRO A 14 7.70 -9.46 15.02
CA PRO A 14 7.15 -10.65 15.66
C PRO A 14 7.97 -11.92 15.39
N ALA A 15 8.73 -11.96 14.28
CA ALA A 15 9.57 -13.11 13.93
C ALA A 15 10.86 -13.23 14.78
N GLY A 16 11.08 -12.33 15.74
CA GLY A 16 12.17 -12.41 16.71
C GLY A 16 13.52 -11.94 16.18
N VAL A 17 14.62 -12.57 16.62
CA VAL A 17 16.01 -12.07 16.52
C VAL A 17 16.85 -13.01 15.64
N TYR A 18 17.75 -12.48 14.79
CA TYR A 18 18.69 -13.29 13.98
C TYR A 18 20.05 -13.51 14.68
N SER A 19 20.53 -12.55 15.48
CA SER A 19 21.85 -12.59 16.08
C SER A 19 21.90 -11.69 17.32
N LEU A 20 22.53 -12.20 18.38
CA LEU A 20 22.79 -11.46 19.60
C LEU A 20 24.29 -11.34 19.84
N ARG A 21 24.68 -10.17 20.36
CA ARG A 21 26.02 -9.75 20.75
C ARG A 21 26.99 -9.52 19.59
N TYR A 22 26.85 -8.36 18.97
CA TYR A 22 28.07 -7.65 18.62
C TYR A 22 28.53 -6.91 19.86
N LEU A 23 29.60 -7.43 20.45
CA LEU A 23 30.42 -6.67 21.39
C LEU A 23 31.18 -5.60 20.58
N GLU A 24 31.71 -4.57 21.25
CA GLU A 24 32.56 -3.54 20.64
C GLU A 24 31.84 -2.50 19.77
N SER A 25 30.58 -2.18 20.10
CA SER A 25 29.89 -1.03 19.48
C SER A 25 29.83 -1.08 17.94
N LYS A 26 29.62 -2.26 17.35
CA LYS A 26 29.59 -2.44 15.87
C LYS A 26 28.67 -1.45 15.13
N TYR A 27 27.57 -1.05 15.76
CA TYR A 27 26.60 -0.11 15.19
C TYR A 27 26.85 1.35 15.61
N GLY A 28 28.04 1.63 16.15
CA GLY A 28 28.38 2.88 16.81
C GLY A 28 28.08 2.85 18.31
N GLN A 29 28.67 3.81 19.01
CA GLN A 29 28.44 4.06 20.43
C GLN A 29 27.28 5.02 20.62
N GLY A 30 26.48 4.80 21.66
CA GLY A 30 25.47 5.74 22.11
C GLY A 30 26.08 7.09 22.52
N ARG A 31 25.28 8.15 22.46
CA ARG A 31 25.68 9.50 22.91
C ARG A 31 25.23 9.84 24.33
N GLY A 32 24.37 8.99 24.92
CA GLY A 32 23.82 9.16 26.27
C GLY A 32 24.53 8.30 27.31
N PRO A 33 24.11 8.39 28.59
CA PRO A 33 24.53 7.46 29.64
C PRO A 33 24.04 6.03 29.33
N ILE A 34 24.78 5.04 29.82
CA ILE A 34 24.34 3.64 29.78
C ILE A 34 23.28 3.49 30.87
N MET A 35 22.01 3.30 30.47
CA MET A 35 20.88 3.31 31.40
C MET A 35 20.65 1.97 32.09
N LEU A 36 20.89 0.87 31.38
CA LEU A 36 20.59 -0.49 31.83
C LEU A 36 21.81 -1.39 31.67
N SER A 37 22.03 -2.26 32.66
CA SER A 37 23.05 -3.30 32.61
C SER A 37 22.54 -4.59 33.26
N ASN A 38 23.19 -5.72 32.97
CA ASN A 38 22.83 -7.04 33.51
C ASN A 38 21.34 -7.38 33.36
N VAL A 39 20.78 -7.02 32.20
CA VAL A 39 19.41 -7.36 31.80
C VAL A 39 19.29 -8.87 31.67
N ARG A 40 18.25 -9.44 32.29
CA ARG A 40 18.00 -10.88 32.40
C ARG A 40 16.55 -11.18 32.10
N CYS A 41 16.10 -10.84 30.90
CA CYS A 41 14.76 -11.15 30.45
C CYS A 41 14.52 -12.67 30.42
N THR A 42 13.28 -13.06 30.70
CA THR A 42 12.73 -14.41 30.50
C THR A 42 12.26 -14.63 29.06
N GLY A 43 12.02 -13.55 28.31
CA GLY A 43 11.63 -13.56 26.89
C GLY A 43 10.14 -13.25 26.67
N THR A 44 9.36 -13.20 27.75
CA THR A 44 7.91 -12.98 27.72
C THR A 44 7.52 -11.55 28.10
N GLU A 45 8.46 -10.75 28.59
CA GLU A 45 8.24 -9.36 28.99
C GLU A 45 7.71 -8.50 27.83
N ALA A 46 6.80 -7.56 28.12
CA ALA A 46 6.26 -6.68 27.09
C ALA A 46 7.31 -5.63 26.66
N LYS A 47 8.11 -5.14 27.60
CA LYS A 47 9.16 -4.14 27.38
C LYS A 47 10.48 -4.55 28.01
N LEU A 48 11.57 -4.02 27.47
CA LEU A 48 12.92 -4.21 28.02
C LEU A 48 13.02 -3.75 29.49
N THR A 49 12.25 -2.72 29.87
CA THR A 49 12.21 -2.17 31.23
C THR A 49 11.50 -3.08 32.24
N ASP A 50 10.75 -4.08 31.77
CA ASP A 50 10.05 -5.02 32.65
C ASP A 50 10.96 -6.21 33.02
N CYS A 51 12.11 -6.33 32.37
CA CYS A 51 13.08 -7.38 32.65
C CYS A 51 13.86 -7.07 33.94
N PRO A 52 14.20 -8.11 34.73
CA PRO A 52 15.15 -7.96 35.82
C PRO A 52 16.49 -7.40 35.29
N ALA A 53 16.94 -6.30 35.88
CA ALA A 53 18.19 -5.62 35.55
C ALA A 53 18.80 -5.01 36.81
N ASP A 54 20.02 -4.52 36.71
CA ASP A 54 20.60 -3.71 37.78
C ASP A 54 19.88 -2.35 37.89
N PRO A 55 19.98 -1.65 39.04
CA PRO A 55 19.35 -0.35 39.18
C PRO A 55 19.77 0.61 38.06
N TRP A 56 18.82 1.44 37.64
CA TRP A 56 19.02 2.35 36.52
C TRP A 56 20.21 3.26 36.75
N GLU A 57 21.01 3.46 35.70
CA GLU A 57 22.25 4.25 35.70
C GLU A 57 23.35 3.74 36.65
N GLN A 58 23.11 2.68 37.43
CA GLN A 58 24.09 2.06 38.31
C GLN A 58 24.74 0.88 37.61
N ASN A 59 25.75 1.17 36.79
CA ASN A 59 26.52 0.16 36.11
C ASN A 59 28.00 0.54 36.04
N GLN A 60 28.83 -0.48 35.91
CA GLN A 60 30.27 -0.34 35.65
C GLN A 60 30.58 -0.61 34.18
N CYS A 61 29.57 -0.51 33.31
CA CYS A 61 29.74 -0.83 31.91
C CYS A 61 30.47 0.29 31.18
N THR A 62 31.33 -0.09 30.24
CA THR A 62 32.01 0.82 29.32
C THR A 62 31.29 0.82 27.96
N ARG A 63 31.54 1.83 27.11
CA ARG A 63 30.81 1.98 25.83
C ARG A 63 31.08 0.85 24.83
N ASP A 64 32.25 0.22 24.90
CA ASP A 64 32.62 -0.98 24.14
C ASP A 64 31.82 -2.23 24.56
N GLN A 65 31.15 -2.18 25.72
CA GLN A 65 30.25 -3.22 26.20
C GLN A 65 28.78 -2.96 25.80
N GLU A 66 28.49 -1.86 25.10
CA GLU A 66 27.17 -1.64 24.51
C GLU A 66 26.85 -2.72 23.48
N VAL A 67 25.62 -3.22 23.51
CA VAL A 67 25.17 -4.34 22.67
C VAL A 67 24.21 -3.88 21.59
N GLY A 68 24.44 -4.37 20.37
CA GLY A 68 23.51 -4.23 19.25
C GLY A 68 22.54 -5.41 19.13
N VAL A 69 21.32 -5.14 18.66
CA VAL A 69 20.30 -6.14 18.34
C VAL A 69 19.90 -6.03 16.87
N MET A 70 19.85 -7.16 16.16
CA MET A 70 19.29 -7.24 14.80
C MET A 70 18.01 -8.08 14.82
N CYS A 71 16.90 -7.45 14.45
CA CYS A 71 15.58 -8.09 14.40
C CYS A 71 15.31 -8.74 13.05
N ARG A 72 14.53 -9.82 13.06
CA ARG A 72 14.07 -10.56 11.88
C ARG A 72 12.60 -10.25 11.60
N GLY A 73 12.24 -10.30 10.32
CA GLY A 73 10.86 -10.17 9.84
C GLY A 73 10.52 -8.75 9.45
N THR A 74 9.32 -8.56 8.92
CA THR A 74 8.77 -7.25 8.60
C THR A 74 8.21 -6.63 9.87
N ARG A 75 8.42 -5.32 10.03
CA ARG A 75 7.76 -4.57 11.11
C ARG A 75 6.25 -4.58 10.86
N THR A 76 5.44 -4.87 11.88
CA THR A 76 3.97 -4.91 11.75
C THR A 76 3.36 -3.60 11.24
N GLU A 77 3.97 -2.46 11.55
CA GLU A 77 3.56 -1.16 10.99
C GLU A 77 3.77 -1.08 9.46
N GLN A 78 4.86 -1.67 8.93
CA GLN A 78 5.11 -1.70 7.49
C GLN A 78 4.14 -2.63 6.75
N THR A 79 3.71 -3.73 7.38
CA THR A 79 2.71 -4.60 6.78
C THR A 79 1.34 -3.94 6.69
N ASN A 80 1.01 -3.04 7.62
CA ASN A 80 -0.25 -2.30 7.58
C ASN A 80 -0.23 -1.24 6.47
N ALA A 81 0.85 -0.46 6.37
CA ALA A 81 0.99 0.52 5.28
C ALA A 81 1.00 -0.13 3.89
N ALA A 82 1.64 -1.30 3.74
CA ALA A 82 1.61 -2.03 2.48
C ALA A 82 0.21 -2.57 2.16
N ARG A 83 -0.55 -3.06 3.16
CA ARG A 83 -1.94 -3.47 2.98
C ARG A 83 -2.84 -2.31 2.58
N GLU A 84 -2.72 -1.17 3.27
CA GLU A 84 -3.47 0.04 2.92
C GLU A 84 -3.18 0.49 1.47
N LEU A 85 -1.92 0.38 1.03
CA LEU A 85 -1.56 0.67 -0.37
C LEU A 85 -2.19 -0.33 -1.36
N TYR A 86 -2.20 -1.62 -1.05
CA TYR A 86 -2.84 -2.63 -1.89
C TYR A 86 -4.36 -2.45 -1.96
N ASP A 87 -5.02 -2.19 -0.83
CA ASP A 87 -6.46 -1.93 -0.78
C ASP A 87 -6.84 -0.67 -1.58
N MET A 88 -5.99 0.37 -1.54
CA MET A 88 -6.17 1.57 -2.37
C MET A 88 -5.99 1.30 -3.87
N ILE A 89 -5.07 0.41 -4.27
CA ILE A 89 -4.87 0.06 -5.67
C ILE A 89 -6.09 -0.68 -6.22
N GLU A 90 -6.62 -1.66 -5.48
CA GLU A 90 -7.80 -2.44 -5.88
C GLU A 90 -9.02 -1.52 -6.08
N GLN A 91 -9.25 -0.58 -5.16
CA GLN A 91 -10.33 0.42 -5.31
C GLN A 91 -10.14 1.34 -6.50
N LEU A 92 -8.89 1.70 -6.84
CA LEU A 92 -8.62 2.50 -8.02
C LEU A 92 -8.90 1.70 -9.29
N GLU A 93 -8.47 0.45 -9.36
CA GLU A 93 -8.71 -0.43 -10.52
C GLU A 93 -10.21 -0.61 -10.79
N GLU A 94 -11.02 -0.85 -9.76
CA GLU A 94 -12.49 -0.91 -9.87
C GLU A 94 -13.08 0.41 -10.40
N ALA A 95 -12.67 1.55 -9.81
CA ALA A 95 -13.17 2.86 -10.23
C ALA A 95 -12.76 3.25 -11.66
N TYR A 96 -11.63 2.74 -12.15
CA TYR A 96 -11.20 2.94 -13.54
C TYR A 96 -12.00 2.06 -14.52
N ALA A 97 -12.29 0.81 -14.15
CA ALA A 97 -13.11 -0.09 -14.96
C ALA A 97 -14.53 0.46 -15.18
N GLU A 98 -15.19 0.94 -14.11
CA GLU A 98 -16.52 1.57 -14.22
C GLU A 98 -16.53 2.78 -15.15
N LYS A 99 -15.47 3.58 -15.12
CA LYS A 99 -15.34 4.74 -16.02
C LYS A 99 -15.16 4.32 -17.47
N GLU A 100 -14.38 3.27 -17.73
CA GLU A 100 -14.16 2.75 -19.08
C GLU A 100 -15.46 2.22 -19.69
N GLU A 101 -16.26 1.47 -18.94
CA GLU A 101 -17.60 1.04 -19.36
C GLU A 101 -18.51 2.23 -19.68
N ALA A 102 -18.54 3.25 -18.80
CA ALA A 102 -19.35 4.45 -19.04
C ALA A 102 -18.90 5.28 -20.25
N TYR A 103 -17.63 5.22 -20.66
CA TYR A 103 -17.15 5.84 -21.90
C TYR A 103 -17.52 5.02 -23.12
N ALA A 104 -17.42 3.69 -23.04
CA ALA A 104 -17.82 2.79 -24.12
C ALA A 104 -19.32 2.93 -24.44
N GLU A 105 -20.19 2.96 -23.43
CA GLU A 105 -21.63 3.16 -23.63
C GLU A 105 -21.93 4.49 -24.32
N LYS A 106 -21.25 5.57 -23.92
CA LYS A 106 -21.42 6.89 -24.56
C LYS A 106 -20.96 6.92 -26.01
N GLU A 107 -19.90 6.17 -26.32
CA GLU A 107 -19.39 6.07 -27.69
C GLU A 107 -20.38 5.27 -28.57
N GLU A 108 -20.93 4.17 -28.06
CA GLU A 108 -21.98 3.41 -28.75
C GLU A 108 -23.25 4.25 -28.99
N ASP A 109 -23.73 4.97 -27.99
CA ASP A 109 -24.89 5.88 -28.11
C ASP A 109 -24.65 6.96 -29.17
N PHE A 110 -23.44 7.52 -29.21
CA PHE A 110 -23.08 8.54 -30.20
C PHE A 110 -23.08 7.97 -31.62
N PHE A 111 -22.48 6.79 -31.84
CA PHE A 111 -22.49 6.14 -33.14
C PHE A 111 -23.89 5.70 -33.59
N GLN A 112 -24.72 5.24 -32.66
CA GLN A 112 -26.11 4.89 -32.93
C GLN A 112 -26.91 6.12 -33.37
N THR A 113 -26.76 7.24 -32.67
CA THR A 113 -27.39 8.51 -33.03
C THR A 113 -26.98 8.96 -34.44
N LEU A 114 -25.68 8.91 -34.76
CA LEU A 114 -25.20 9.26 -36.10
C LEU A 114 -25.78 8.38 -37.20
N LYS A 115 -25.97 7.09 -36.92
CA LYS A 115 -26.55 6.15 -37.87
C LYS A 115 -28.02 6.45 -38.14
N GLU A 116 -28.78 6.77 -37.10
CA GLU A 116 -30.19 7.17 -37.22
C GLU A 116 -30.34 8.48 -38.02
N GLU A 117 -29.44 9.44 -37.80
CA GLU A 117 -29.42 10.68 -38.57
C GLU A 117 -29.11 10.45 -40.06
N ASP A 118 -28.16 9.56 -40.39
CA ASP A 118 -27.83 9.22 -41.78
C ASP A 118 -28.99 8.46 -42.46
N GLU A 119 -29.60 7.47 -41.79
CA GLU A 119 -30.76 6.74 -42.30
C GLU A 119 -31.93 7.69 -42.62
N ALA A 120 -32.26 8.61 -41.69
CA ALA A 120 -33.29 9.62 -41.90
C ALA A 120 -32.97 10.59 -43.06
N TYR A 121 -31.69 10.93 -43.23
CA TYR A 121 -31.25 11.77 -44.34
C TYR A 121 -31.39 11.05 -45.69
N GLN A 122 -31.06 9.76 -45.77
CA GLN A 122 -31.26 8.97 -46.99
C GLN A 122 -32.74 8.83 -47.35
N GLU A 123 -33.61 8.48 -46.38
CA GLU A 123 -35.05 8.36 -46.62
C GLU A 123 -35.66 9.67 -47.12
N LYS A 124 -35.28 10.80 -46.52
CA LYS A 124 -35.75 12.11 -46.97
C LYS A 124 -35.35 12.40 -48.41
N LYS A 125 -34.12 12.07 -48.79
CA LYS A 125 -33.61 12.26 -50.15
C LYS A 125 -34.31 11.36 -51.17
N GLU A 126 -34.62 10.12 -50.79
CA GLU A 126 -35.41 9.22 -51.64
C GLU A 126 -36.84 9.76 -51.85
N LEU A 127 -37.48 10.27 -50.79
CA LEU A 127 -38.80 10.88 -50.89
C LEU A 127 -38.80 12.14 -51.76
N GLU A 128 -37.79 13.00 -51.62
CA GLU A 128 -37.62 14.18 -52.49
C GLU A 128 -37.48 13.77 -53.96
N LEU A 129 -36.66 12.76 -54.26
CA LEU A 129 -36.50 12.24 -55.62
C LEU A 129 -37.81 11.65 -56.19
N VAL A 130 -38.56 10.89 -55.39
CA VAL A 130 -39.86 10.34 -55.81
C VAL A 130 -40.84 11.46 -56.11
N ALA A 131 -40.90 12.50 -55.28
CA ALA A 131 -41.77 13.65 -55.50
C ALA A 131 -41.42 14.40 -56.81
N GLU A 132 -40.13 14.59 -57.10
CA GLU A 132 -39.67 15.18 -58.36
C GLU A 132 -40.10 14.35 -59.59
N ILE A 133 -40.00 13.02 -59.51
CA ILE A 133 -40.41 12.12 -60.60
C ILE A 133 -41.92 12.17 -60.82
N LEU A 134 -42.72 12.16 -59.74
CA LEU A 134 -44.18 12.22 -59.84
C LEU A 134 -44.66 13.53 -60.47
N ALA A 135 -44.06 14.66 -60.10
CA ALA A 135 -44.38 15.96 -60.69
C ALA A 135 -44.16 15.97 -62.22
N GLN A 136 -43.12 15.31 -62.72
CA GLN A 136 -42.86 15.20 -64.16
C GLN A 136 -43.88 14.34 -64.92
N LEU A 137 -44.55 13.41 -64.23
CA LEU A 137 -45.56 12.54 -64.82
C LEU A 137 -46.95 13.19 -64.87
N GLU A 138 -47.26 14.11 -63.96
CA GLU A 138 -48.54 14.83 -63.93
C GLU A 138 -48.65 15.94 -64.99
N ASP A 139 -47.50 16.45 -65.48
CA ASP A 139 -47.41 17.48 -66.52
C ASP A 139 -47.43 16.95 -67.97
N ASN A 140 -47.72 15.65 -68.18
CA ASN A 140 -47.67 14.95 -69.47
C ASN A 140 -49.01 14.27 -69.79
#